data_AF-A0A172WHS7-F1
#
_entry.id   AF-A0A172WHS7-F1
#
_cell.length_a   1.000
_cell.length_b   1.000
_cell.length_c   1.000
_cell.angle_alpha   90.00
_cell.angle_beta   90.00
_cell.angle_gamma   90.00
#
_symmetry.space_group_name_H-M   'P 1'
#
loop_
_entity.id
_entity.type
_entity.pdbx_description
1 polymer ?
#
loop_
_entity_poly.entity_id
_entity_poly.type
_entity_poly.pdbx_seq_one_letter_code
_entity_poly.pdbx_strand_id
1 'polypeptide(L)'
;MRLLGFLSSIVVVLSFILPWFRIPVNGGVEEITFLAILEETLGSSNGLEGAFWWLNPESVGTIFLFIVFFTGISMILAGILFGLLGGRTGPGIGVVGVFIITLVAWHVYGEGFFEVLGEGYIIALLSFVVGFIWGGGKAL
;
A
#
# COMPACT_ATOMS: atom_id res chain seq x y z
N MET A 1 21.50 -6.96 10.90
CA MET A 1 20.67 -6.21 9.92
C MET A 1 19.64 -7.04 9.14
N ARG A 2 19.85 -8.33 8.84
CA ARG A 2 18.87 -9.12 8.03
C ARG A 2 17.55 -9.46 8.74
N LEU A 3 17.59 -9.70 10.05
CA LEU A 3 16.40 -10.09 10.83
C LEU A 3 15.33 -8.99 10.87
N LEU A 4 15.73 -7.72 10.99
CA LEU A 4 14.78 -6.62 11.07
C LEU A 4 14.07 -6.38 9.73
N GLY A 5 14.78 -6.48 8.61
CA GLY A 5 14.15 -6.42 7.27
C GLY A 5 13.14 -7.54 7.08
N PHE A 6 13.50 -8.77 7.47
CA PHE A 6 12.61 -9.92 7.43
C PHE A 6 11.36 -9.73 8.32
N LEU A 7 11.56 -9.35 9.58
CA LEU A 7 10.44 -9.12 10.51
C LEU A 7 9.55 -7.97 10.04
N SER A 8 10.13 -6.87 9.54
CA SER A 8 9.34 -5.77 8.98
C SER A 8 8.49 -6.23 7.80
N SER A 9 9.05 -7.02 6.88
CA SER A 9 8.29 -7.54 5.75
C SER A 9 7.16 -8.48 6.18
N ILE A 10 7.36 -9.29 7.21
CA ILE A 10 6.28 -10.12 7.78
C ILE A 10 5.16 -9.25 8.33
N VAL A 11 5.50 -8.22 9.13
CA VAL A 11 4.47 -7.33 9.71
C VAL A 11 3.70 -6.60 8.60
N VAL A 12 4.38 -6.18 7.53
CA VAL A 12 3.69 -5.60 6.35
C VAL A 12 2.74 -6.62 5.72
N VAL A 13 3.15 -7.87 5.51
CA VAL A 13 2.25 -8.90 4.95
C VAL A 13 1.03 -9.11 5.86
N LEU A 14 1.22 -9.16 7.18
CA LEU A 14 0.11 -9.30 8.13
C LEU A 14 -0.85 -8.11 8.09
N SER A 15 -0.34 -6.91 7.79
CA SER A 15 -1.18 -5.71 7.66
C SER A 15 -2.15 -5.78 6.47
N PHE A 16 -1.98 -6.69 5.51
CA PHE A 16 -2.87 -6.80 4.33
C PHE A 16 -4.27 -7.32 4.68
N ILE A 17 -4.41 -7.97 5.84
CA ILE A 17 -5.70 -8.46 6.37
C ILE A 17 -6.49 -7.29 6.98
N LEU A 18 -5.80 -6.24 7.41
CA LEU A 18 -6.41 -5.08 8.04
C LEU A 18 -6.88 -4.05 7.00
N PRO A 19 -7.79 -3.14 7.37
CA PRO A 19 -8.18 -2.01 6.53
C PRO A 19 -6.97 -1.16 6.16
N TRP A 20 -6.76 -0.95 4.86
CA TRP A 20 -5.78 0.01 4.33
C TRP A 20 -6.44 1.34 4.03
N PHE A 21 -7.67 1.31 3.54
CA PHE A 21 -8.48 2.49 3.30
C PHE A 21 -9.88 2.35 3.89
N ARG A 22 -10.46 3.46 4.31
CA ARG A 22 -11.80 3.61 4.88
C ARG A 22 -12.57 4.61 4.03
N ILE A 23 -13.29 4.12 3.04
CA ILE A 23 -13.95 4.98 2.05
C ILE A 23 -15.36 5.32 2.55
N PRO A 24 -15.75 6.61 2.61
CA PRO A 24 -17.13 6.97 2.92
C PRO A 24 -18.04 6.63 1.73
N VAL A 25 -18.99 5.71 1.93
CA VAL A 25 -19.92 5.25 0.88
C VAL A 25 -21.34 5.27 1.43
N ASN A 26 -22.26 5.99 0.76
CA ASN A 26 -23.71 5.99 1.01
C ASN A 26 -24.12 6.02 2.50
N GLY A 27 -23.53 6.92 3.30
CA GLY A 27 -23.86 7.08 4.72
C GLY A 27 -23.21 6.08 5.67
N GLY A 28 -22.30 5.24 5.17
CA GLY A 28 -21.43 4.35 5.95
C GLY A 28 -19.96 4.48 5.55
N VAL A 29 -19.12 3.62 6.13
CA VAL A 29 -17.69 3.51 5.82
C VAL A 29 -17.42 2.10 5.31
N GLU A 30 -16.85 2.01 4.10
CA GLU A 30 -16.40 0.76 3.50
C GLU A 30 -14.90 0.58 3.75
N GLU A 31 -14.53 -0.56 4.33
CA GLU A 31 -13.14 -0.87 4.64
C GLU A 31 -12.51 -1.66 3.51
N ILE A 32 -11.51 -1.06 2.85
CA ILE A 32 -10.78 -1.68 1.75
C ILE A 32 -9.51 -2.32 2.30
N THR A 33 -9.45 -3.65 2.20
CA THR A 33 -8.26 -4.44 2.51
C THR A 33 -7.53 -4.85 1.24
N PHE A 34 -6.26 -5.24 1.35
CA PHE A 34 -5.50 -5.75 0.20
C PHE A 34 -6.10 -7.07 -0.33
N LEU A 35 -6.64 -7.89 0.57
CA LEU A 35 -7.31 -9.14 0.19
C LEU A 35 -8.59 -8.88 -0.60
N ALA A 36 -9.39 -7.89 -0.20
CA ALA A 36 -10.59 -7.49 -0.94
C ALA A 36 -10.26 -7.00 -2.36
N ILE A 37 -9.19 -6.20 -2.51
CA ILE A 37 -8.70 -5.77 -3.83
C ILE A 37 -8.30 -6.97 -4.69
N LEU A 38 -7.58 -7.94 -4.11
CA LEU A 38 -7.13 -9.14 -4.81
C LEU A 38 -8.31 -10.03 -5.23
N GLU A 39 -9.27 -10.23 -4.34
CA GLU A 39 -10.48 -11.01 -4.59
C GLU A 39 -11.31 -10.39 -5.71
N GLU A 40 -11.56 -9.07 -5.66
CA GLU A 40 -12.30 -8.36 -6.69
C GLU A 40 -11.58 -8.41 -8.05
N THR A 41 -10.25 -8.26 -8.05
CA THR A 41 -9.44 -8.31 -9.28
C THR A 41 -9.46 -9.69 -9.94
N LEU A 42 -9.44 -10.77 -9.15
CA LEU A 42 -9.34 -12.15 -9.66
C LEU A 42 -10.71 -12.83 -9.86
N GLY A 43 -11.72 -12.43 -9.10
CA GLY A 43 -12.99 -13.12 -8.97
C GLY A 43 -14.20 -12.40 -9.59
N SER A 44 -14.12 -11.10 -9.82
CA SER A 44 -15.25 -10.30 -10.32
C SER A 44 -15.17 -10.06 -11.84
N SER A 45 -16.32 -9.91 -12.48
CA SER A 45 -16.41 -9.53 -13.90
C SER A 45 -15.91 -8.12 -14.18
N ASN A 46 -15.88 -7.26 -13.16
CA ASN A 46 -15.43 -5.88 -13.25
C ASN A 46 -13.89 -5.76 -13.06
N GLY A 47 -13.25 -6.80 -12.51
CA GLY A 47 -11.80 -6.92 -12.40
C GLY A 47 -11.14 -5.70 -11.73
N LEU A 48 -10.16 -5.09 -12.41
CA LEU A 48 -9.43 -3.93 -11.91
C LEU A 48 -10.29 -2.67 -11.78
N GLU A 49 -11.28 -2.48 -12.66
CA GLU A 49 -12.20 -1.34 -12.57
C GLU A 49 -13.07 -1.47 -11.32
N GLY A 50 -13.53 -2.69 -11.02
CA GLY A 50 -14.22 -3.04 -9.78
C GLY A 50 -13.33 -2.83 -8.56
N ALA A 51 -12.10 -3.34 -8.53
CA ALA A 51 -11.25 -3.28 -7.34
C ALA A 51 -10.81 -1.85 -6.96
N PHE A 52 -10.79 -0.95 -7.94
CA PHE A 52 -10.29 0.42 -7.80
C PHE A 52 -11.34 1.50 -8.13
N TRP A 53 -12.62 1.13 -8.05
CA TRP A 53 -13.75 2.03 -8.30
C TRP A 53 -13.66 3.34 -7.49
N TRP A 54 -13.14 3.23 -6.26
CA TRP A 54 -12.94 4.32 -5.30
C TRP A 54 -11.81 5.28 -5.68
N LEU A 55 -11.00 4.98 -6.70
CA LEU A 55 -9.99 5.90 -7.27
C LEU A 55 -10.55 6.80 -8.41
N ASN A 56 -11.86 6.70 -8.72
CA ASN A 56 -12.65 7.55 -9.62
C ASN A 56 -12.22 7.60 -11.13
N PRO A 57 -12.61 6.59 -11.95
CA PRO A 57 -12.14 6.35 -13.31
C PRO A 57 -12.60 7.31 -14.43
N GLU A 58 -13.35 8.38 -14.18
CA GLU A 58 -14.03 9.14 -15.26
C GLU A 58 -13.17 10.12 -16.09
N SER A 59 -11.82 10.09 -16.00
CA SER A 59 -10.97 10.97 -16.83
C SER A 59 -9.65 10.33 -17.28
N VAL A 60 -9.04 10.86 -18.36
CA VAL A 60 -7.69 10.46 -18.83
C VAL A 60 -6.61 10.67 -17.76
N GLY A 61 -6.81 11.63 -16.84
CA GLY A 61 -5.96 11.80 -15.65
C GLY A 61 -6.04 10.62 -14.67
N THR A 62 -7.16 9.90 -14.65
CA THR A 62 -7.36 8.77 -13.73
C THR A 62 -6.63 7.50 -14.17
N ILE A 63 -6.46 7.26 -15.48
CA ILE A 63 -5.63 6.12 -15.94
C ILE A 63 -4.18 6.28 -15.45
N PHE A 64 -3.65 7.50 -15.48
CA PHE A 64 -2.32 7.77 -14.94
C PHE A 64 -2.26 7.57 -13.42
N LEU A 65 -3.27 8.06 -12.68
CA LEU A 65 -3.37 7.80 -11.23
C LEU A 65 -3.42 6.31 -10.91
N PHE A 66 -4.15 5.53 -11.70
CA PHE A 66 -4.23 4.08 -11.57
C PHE A 66 -2.87 3.40 -11.79
N ILE A 67 -2.15 3.78 -12.85
CA ILE A 67 -0.81 3.24 -13.14
C ILE A 67 0.17 3.59 -12.01
N VAL A 68 0.12 4.82 -11.52
CA VAL A 68 0.97 5.27 -10.40
C VAL A 68 0.62 4.52 -9.12
N PHE A 69 -0.66 4.33 -8.82
CA PHE A 69 -1.12 3.55 -7.67
C PHE A 69 -0.66 2.09 -7.75
N PHE A 70 -0.84 1.46 -8.90
CA PHE A 70 -0.41 0.08 -9.15
C PHE A 70 1.12 -0.06 -9.09
N THR A 71 1.85 0.95 -9.55
CA THR A 71 3.31 1.02 -9.40
C THR A 71 3.68 1.07 -7.92
N GLY A 72 2.98 1.89 -7.11
CA GLY A 72 3.15 1.93 -5.66
C GLY A 72 2.92 0.56 -5.01
N ILE A 73 1.84 -0.14 -5.35
CA ILE A 73 1.57 -1.51 -4.89
C ILE A 73 2.71 -2.45 -5.29
N SER A 74 3.12 -2.41 -6.55
CA SER A 74 4.17 -3.29 -7.08
C SER A 74 5.50 -3.07 -6.35
N MET A 75 5.83 -1.81 -6.01
CA MET A 75 6.99 -1.47 -5.20
C MET A 75 6.86 -1.97 -3.76
N ILE A 76 5.67 -1.90 -3.15
CA ILE A 76 5.41 -2.51 -1.83
C ILE A 76 5.66 -4.01 -1.87
N LEU A 77 5.08 -4.71 -2.85
CA LEU A 77 5.25 -6.16 -3.01
C LEU A 77 6.71 -6.55 -3.27
N ALA A 78 7.41 -5.80 -4.12
CA ALA A 78 8.84 -5.98 -4.35
C ALA A 78 9.65 -5.72 -3.07
N GLY A 79 9.29 -4.69 -2.30
CA GLY A 79 9.90 -4.37 -1.01
C GLY A 79 9.74 -5.47 0.02
N ILE A 80 8.53 -6.06 0.11
CA ILE A 80 8.25 -7.24 0.92
C ILE A 80 9.14 -8.38 0.48
N LEU A 81 9.12 -8.75 -0.81
CA LEU A 81 9.87 -9.87 -1.38
C LEU A 81 11.37 -9.76 -1.07
N PHE A 82 11.97 -8.61 -1.38
CA PHE A 82 13.39 -8.39 -1.11
C PHE A 82 13.70 -8.36 0.39
N GLY A 83 12.81 -7.80 1.23
CA GLY A 83 13.00 -7.82 2.68
C GLY A 83 12.89 -9.21 3.29
N LEU A 84 12.00 -10.08 2.76
CA LEU A 84 11.89 -11.49 3.16
C LEU A 84 13.14 -12.29 2.79
N LEU A 85 13.78 -11.97 1.65
CA LEU A 85 15.07 -12.54 1.27
C LEU A 85 16.25 -11.98 2.10
N GLY A 86 15.99 -11.12 3.08
CA GLY A 86 17.00 -10.46 3.91
C GLY A 86 17.76 -9.36 3.18
N GLY A 87 17.23 -8.90 2.03
CA GLY A 87 17.75 -7.80 1.23
C GLY A 87 17.52 -6.46 1.92
N ARG A 88 18.59 -5.66 2.03
CA ARG A 88 18.59 -4.37 2.75
C ARG A 88 17.80 -3.28 2.02
N THR A 89 17.67 -3.38 0.70
CA THR A 89 16.94 -2.44 -0.15
C THR A 89 15.43 -2.66 -0.11
N GLY A 90 14.97 -3.84 0.32
CA GLY A 90 13.54 -4.20 0.32
C GLY A 90 12.68 -3.19 1.09
N PRO A 91 12.96 -2.93 2.38
CA PRO A 91 12.20 -1.95 3.14
C PRO A 91 12.21 -0.55 2.52
N GLY A 92 13.33 -0.11 1.94
CA GLY A 92 13.42 1.18 1.26
C GLY A 92 12.53 1.28 0.02
N ILE A 93 12.51 0.24 -0.82
CA ILE A 93 11.59 0.15 -1.96
C ILE A 93 10.14 0.17 -1.48
N GLY A 94 9.85 -0.53 -0.37
CA GLY A 94 8.54 -0.53 0.28
C GLY A 94 8.09 0.86 0.75
N VAL A 95 8.97 1.61 1.42
CA VAL A 95 8.69 3.01 1.83
C VAL A 95 8.33 3.87 0.60
N VAL A 96 9.10 3.76 -0.48
CA VAL A 96 8.83 4.53 -1.71
C VAL A 96 7.47 4.14 -2.30
N GLY A 97 7.14 2.85 -2.33
CA GLY A 97 5.84 2.37 -2.79
C GLY A 97 4.67 2.90 -1.95
N VAL A 98 4.81 2.89 -0.61
CA VAL A 98 3.82 3.50 0.29
C VAL A 98 3.68 4.99 0.02
N PHE A 99 4.78 5.73 -0.16
CA PHE A 99 4.75 7.16 -0.44
C PHE A 99 4.03 7.50 -1.74
N ILE A 100 4.24 6.68 -2.80
CA ILE A 100 3.50 6.82 -4.05
C ILE A 100 1.99 6.67 -3.81
N ILE A 101 1.59 5.64 -3.05
CA ILE A 101 0.18 5.44 -2.67
C ILE A 101 -0.34 6.63 -1.86
N THR A 102 0.45 7.16 -0.90
CA THR A 102 0.11 8.36 -0.12
C THR A 102 -0.20 9.54 -1.03
N LEU A 103 0.65 9.79 -2.02
CA LEU A 103 0.50 10.93 -2.94
C LEU A 103 -0.75 10.78 -3.81
N VAL A 104 -1.03 9.57 -4.30
CA VAL A 104 -2.26 9.32 -5.06
C VAL A 104 -3.49 9.52 -4.18
N ALA A 105 -3.52 8.91 -2.99
CA ALA A 105 -4.64 9.04 -2.08
C ALA A 105 -4.84 10.49 -1.61
N TRP A 106 -3.77 11.24 -1.33
CA TRP A 106 -3.88 12.66 -1.00
C TRP A 106 -4.42 13.44 -2.20
N HIS A 107 -3.93 13.19 -3.42
CA HIS A 107 -4.45 13.86 -4.60
C HIS A 107 -5.95 13.64 -4.81
N VAL A 108 -6.45 12.42 -4.52
CA VAL A 108 -7.87 12.06 -4.66
C VAL A 108 -8.74 12.61 -3.53
N TYR A 109 -8.30 12.46 -2.28
CA TYR A 109 -9.13 12.74 -1.09
C TYR A 109 -8.89 14.11 -0.44
N GLY A 110 -7.83 14.83 -0.83
CA GLY A 110 -7.54 16.18 -0.36
C GLY A 110 -7.46 16.27 1.17
N GLU A 111 -8.26 17.15 1.76
CA GLU A 111 -8.31 17.37 3.22
C GLU A 111 -8.84 16.15 4.00
N GLY A 112 -9.66 15.31 3.37
CA GLY A 112 -10.22 14.08 3.97
C GLY A 112 -9.23 12.90 3.99
N PHE A 113 -8.00 13.08 3.48
CA PHE A 113 -7.01 12.01 3.35
C PHE A 113 -6.79 11.21 4.64
N PHE A 114 -6.63 11.89 5.78
CA PHE A 114 -6.34 11.22 7.05
C PHE A 114 -7.51 10.39 7.59
N GLU A 115 -8.74 10.75 7.24
CA GLU A 115 -9.94 10.00 7.63
C GLU A 115 -10.08 8.71 6.81
N VAL A 116 -9.50 8.70 5.61
CA VAL A 116 -9.52 7.57 4.68
C VAL A 116 -8.42 6.54 5.00
N LEU A 117 -7.41 6.87 5.81
CA LEU A 117 -6.37 5.90 6.14
C LEU A 117 -6.84 4.87 7.17
N GLY A 118 -6.65 3.59 6.85
CA GLY A 118 -6.84 2.48 7.78
C GLY A 118 -5.58 2.14 8.58
N GLU A 119 -5.75 1.32 9.61
CA GLU A 119 -4.67 0.86 10.48
C GLU A 119 -3.63 0.00 9.75
N GLY A 120 -4.05 -0.77 8.74
CA GLY A 120 -3.16 -1.60 7.92
C GLY A 120 -2.13 -0.76 7.18
N TYR A 121 -2.55 0.38 6.64
CA TYR A 121 -1.66 1.35 6.00
C TYR A 121 -0.61 1.89 6.99
N ILE A 122 -1.03 2.29 8.19
CA ILE A 122 -0.12 2.86 9.20
C ILE A 122 0.89 1.80 9.65
N ILE A 123 0.44 0.57 9.89
CA ILE A 123 1.30 -0.55 10.29
C ILE A 123 2.31 -0.85 9.19
N ALA A 124 1.90 -0.89 7.92
CA ALA A 124 2.79 -1.12 6.79
C ALA A 124 3.86 -0.03 6.67
N LEU A 125 3.45 1.24 6.74
CA LEU A 125 4.37 2.38 6.68
C LEU A 125 5.41 2.31 7.80
N LEU A 126 4.97 2.17 9.05
CA LEU A 126 5.87 2.11 10.21
C LEU A 126 6.80 0.91 10.11
N SER A 127 6.30 -0.24 9.68
CA SER A 127 7.10 -1.45 9.52
C SER A 127 8.20 -1.26 8.49
N PHE A 128 7.89 -0.70 7.31
CA PHE A 128 8.89 -0.41 6.31
C PHE A 128 9.89 0.67 6.75
N VAL A 129 9.44 1.73 7.42
CA VAL A 129 10.32 2.78 7.95
C VAL A 129 11.30 2.21 8.99
N VAL A 130 10.81 1.41 9.93
CA VAL A 130 11.64 0.71 10.93
C VAL A 130 12.61 -0.25 10.24
N GLY A 131 12.12 -1.04 9.30
CA GLY A 131 12.94 -1.96 8.49
C GLY A 131 14.01 -1.22 7.70
N PHE A 132 13.73 -0.03 7.19
CA PHE A 132 14.67 0.79 6.45
C PHE A 132 15.73 1.43 7.35
N ILE A 133 15.31 2.11 8.43
CA ILE A 133 16.22 2.81 9.36
C ILE A 133 17.13 1.80 10.08
N TRP A 134 16.57 0.72 10.61
CA TRP A 134 17.34 -0.23 11.43
C TRP A 134 17.86 -1.45 10.66
N GLY A 135 17.25 -1.81 9.53
CA GLY A 135 17.84 -2.78 8.59
C GLY A 135 18.99 -2.20 7.76
N GLY A 136 19.07 -0.86 7.67
CA GLY A 136 20.05 -0.11 6.89
C GLY A 136 21.42 0.11 7.54
N GLY A 137 21.64 -0.16 8.83
CA GLY A 137 22.90 0.22 9.50
C GLY A 137 24.16 -0.50 8.98
N LYS A 138 25.26 0.26 8.86
CA LYS A 138 26.57 -0.04 8.26
C LYS A 138 26.58 -0.20 6.74
N ALA A 139 26.49 0.94 6.06
CA ALA A 139 27.22 1.24 4.83
C ALA A 139 27.34 2.77 4.69
N LEU A 140 27.96 3.38 5.70
CA LEU A 140 28.82 4.56 5.59
C LEU A 140 30.02 4.28 6.49
#